data_AF-A0A7X9CCS9-F1
#
_entry.id   AF-A0A7X9CCS9-F1
#
_cell.length_a   1.000
_cell.length_b   1.000
_cell.length_c   1.000
_cell.angle_alpha   90.00
_cell.angle_beta   90.00
_cell.angle_gamma   90.00
#
_symmetry.space_group_name_H-M   'P 1'
#
loop_
_entity.id
_entity.type
_entity.pdbx_description
1 polymer ?
#
loop_
_entity_poly.entity_id
_entity_poly.type
_entity_poly.pdbx_seq_one_letter_code
_entity_poly.pdbx_strand_id
1 'polypeptide(L)'
;QAEDGSWSLGPARFDDLGRLVGLGQLEVEHAGVDLYRAPVDNERARTRAPLEARWKRIGLDHARRRLVEISTDPADASVLVVRSRIGLDGSALGADVTERFRGDAEGVDVDVTVTPSTFWPADLPLPRIGWTFALPSAPDQVEYEGFGPHESYPDTGGGTTFGRWASSLEDLQVPYVFPQENGNRAGTVRAALGDGRATALELWAPDGLGFVARPWPTAELDARAHDGALRRDGRTWVTLSSALHGVGSAACGPEPLPRYVLSARRESFRFRLGAARP
;
A
#
# COMPACT_ATOMS: atom_id res chain seq x y z
N GLN A 1 24.86 9.62 5.30
CA GLN A 1 25.11 8.80 4.10
C GLN A 1 26.40 8.03 4.32
N ALA A 2 26.42 6.74 4.02
CA ALA A 2 27.63 5.92 4.03
C ALA A 2 28.41 6.08 2.70
N GLU A 3 29.61 5.52 2.63
CA GLU A 3 30.49 5.63 1.45
C GLU A 3 29.89 4.95 0.20
N ASP A 4 29.06 3.93 0.39
CA ASP A 4 28.35 3.20 -0.68
C ASP A 4 27.07 3.92 -1.16
N GLY A 5 26.78 5.10 -0.61
CA GLY A 5 25.59 5.88 -0.94
C GLY A 5 24.35 5.55 -0.11
N SER A 6 24.39 4.51 0.73
CA SER A 6 23.29 4.10 1.61
C SER A 6 23.03 5.09 2.75
N TRP A 7 21.84 5.00 3.35
CA TRP A 7 21.44 5.84 4.48
C TRP A 7 20.96 5.01 5.66
N SER A 8 21.05 5.57 6.85
CA SER A 8 20.50 4.98 8.07
C SER A 8 19.91 6.07 8.95
N LEU A 9 18.71 5.80 9.47
CA LEU A 9 17.98 6.67 10.39
C LEU A 9 17.46 5.81 11.53
N GLY A 10 18.15 5.84 12.67
CA GLY A 10 17.84 4.90 13.75
C GLY A 10 18.01 3.44 13.29
N PRO A 11 17.01 2.55 13.51
CA PRO A 11 17.07 1.17 13.02
C PRO A 11 16.75 1.03 11.52
N ALA A 12 16.26 2.08 10.84
CA ALA A 12 15.90 2.03 9.43
C ALA A 12 17.13 2.17 8.52
N ARG A 13 17.24 1.27 7.53
CA ARG A 13 18.31 1.26 6.52
C ARG A 13 17.72 1.52 5.13
N PHE A 14 18.43 2.31 4.33
CA PHE A 14 18.02 2.66 2.98
C PHE A 14 19.14 2.39 1.98
N ASP A 15 18.80 1.93 0.78
CA ASP A 15 19.75 1.78 -0.32
C ASP A 15 20.20 3.13 -0.91
N ASP A 16 21.11 3.08 -1.88
CA ASP A 16 21.59 4.24 -2.64
C ASP A 16 20.51 4.90 -3.52
N LEU A 17 19.35 4.26 -3.65
CA LEU A 17 18.16 4.77 -4.33
C LEU A 17 17.10 5.33 -3.36
N GLY A 18 17.42 5.41 -2.07
CA GLY A 18 16.55 5.94 -1.01
C GLY A 18 15.33 5.07 -0.73
N ARG A 19 15.38 3.77 -1.02
CA ARG A 19 14.32 2.81 -0.66
C ARG A 19 14.62 2.22 0.71
N LEU A 20 13.60 2.06 1.54
CA LEU A 20 13.73 1.33 2.80
C LEU A 20 14.03 -0.13 2.50
N VAL A 21 15.19 -0.62 2.95
CA VAL A 21 15.66 -2.00 2.75
C VAL A 21 15.74 -2.80 4.05
N GLY A 22 15.60 -2.14 5.20
CA GLY A 22 15.57 -2.85 6.47
C GLY A 22 15.17 -1.99 7.65
N LEU A 23 14.76 -2.65 8.73
CA LEU A 23 14.32 -2.05 9.98
C LEU A 23 14.75 -2.94 11.16
N GLY A 24 15.82 -2.56 11.86
CA GLY A 24 16.41 -3.41 12.91
C GLY A 24 16.98 -4.69 12.30
N GLN A 25 16.52 -5.86 12.74
CA GLN A 25 16.91 -7.14 12.13
C GLN A 25 16.02 -7.56 10.96
N LEU A 26 14.93 -6.81 10.70
CA LEU A 26 14.01 -7.10 9.62
C LEU A 26 14.58 -6.60 8.30
N GLU A 27 14.60 -7.46 7.28
CA GLU A 27 14.80 -7.04 5.90
C GLU A 27 13.46 -6.58 5.30
N VAL A 28 13.51 -5.55 4.47
CA VAL A 28 12.34 -4.97 3.81
C VAL A 28 12.60 -4.95 2.31
N GLU A 29 11.65 -5.45 1.54
CA GLU A 29 11.70 -5.47 0.09
C GLU A 29 10.57 -4.62 -0.49
N HIS A 30 10.73 -4.16 -1.74
CA HIS A 30 9.66 -3.50 -2.51
C HIS A 30 8.97 -2.29 -1.85
N ALA A 31 9.65 -1.60 -0.92
CA ALA A 31 9.12 -0.44 -0.21
C ALA A 31 8.92 0.78 -1.12
N GLY A 32 7.68 1.28 -1.21
CA GLY A 32 7.38 2.52 -1.94
C GLY A 32 5.89 2.76 -2.18
N VAL A 33 5.60 3.89 -2.81
CA VAL A 33 4.24 4.27 -3.22
C VAL A 33 3.66 3.27 -4.23
N ASP A 34 2.41 2.90 -4.01
CA ASP A 34 1.60 2.02 -4.86
C ASP A 34 0.29 2.72 -5.25
N LEU A 35 0.04 2.78 -6.56
CA LEU A 35 -1.15 3.42 -7.13
C LEU A 35 -2.15 2.40 -7.69
N TYR A 36 -1.83 1.11 -7.61
CA TYR A 36 -2.61 0.04 -8.22
C TYR A 36 -3.13 -0.94 -7.18
N ARG A 37 -4.24 -1.60 -7.53
CA ARG A 37 -4.78 -2.78 -6.83
C ARG A 37 -5.35 -3.71 -7.89
N ALA A 38 -5.41 -5.00 -7.61
CA ALA A 38 -6.02 -5.96 -8.53
C ALA A 38 -7.49 -5.58 -8.75
N PRO A 39 -8.00 -5.47 -9.99
CA PRO A 39 -9.35 -5.02 -10.23
C PRO A 39 -10.39 -5.96 -9.61
N VAL A 40 -11.43 -5.39 -9.00
CA VAL A 40 -12.60 -6.16 -8.58
C VAL A 40 -13.52 -6.43 -9.77
N ASP A 41 -14.43 -7.40 -9.64
CA ASP A 41 -15.35 -7.78 -10.73
C ASP A 41 -16.16 -6.59 -11.26
N ASN A 42 -16.47 -5.62 -10.40
CA ASN A 42 -17.17 -4.39 -10.77
C ASN A 42 -16.37 -3.49 -11.74
N GLU A 43 -15.07 -3.66 -11.85
CA GLU A 43 -14.16 -2.82 -12.64
C GLU A 43 -13.76 -3.47 -13.98
N ARG A 44 -14.17 -4.71 -14.25
CA ARG A 44 -13.72 -5.51 -15.39
C ARG A 44 -14.41 -5.16 -16.72
N ALA A 45 -13.85 -5.66 -17.83
CA ALA A 45 -14.26 -5.33 -19.20
C ALA A 45 -15.74 -5.58 -19.60
N ARG A 46 -16.52 -6.30 -18.78
CA ARG A 46 -17.96 -6.57 -19.03
C ARG A 46 -18.91 -5.66 -18.24
N THR A 47 -18.39 -4.68 -17.52
CA THR A 47 -19.18 -3.74 -16.72
C THR A 47 -19.49 -2.45 -17.48
N ARG A 48 -20.38 -1.62 -16.96
CA ARG A 48 -20.74 -0.32 -17.57
C ARG A 48 -19.58 0.69 -17.58
N ALA A 49 -18.59 0.51 -16.70
CA ALA A 49 -17.36 1.29 -16.64
C ALA A 49 -16.15 0.34 -16.54
N PRO A 50 -15.54 -0.06 -17.67
CA PRO A 50 -14.45 -1.03 -17.68
C PRO A 50 -13.12 -0.37 -17.25
N LEU A 51 -13.02 -0.02 -15.96
CA LEU A 51 -11.88 0.66 -15.36
C LEU A 51 -10.59 -0.16 -15.50
N GLU A 52 -10.65 -1.49 -15.37
CA GLU A 52 -9.51 -2.39 -15.59
C GLU A 52 -8.85 -2.12 -16.93
N ALA A 53 -9.64 -2.13 -18.02
CA ALA A 53 -9.10 -1.94 -19.36
C ALA A 53 -8.51 -0.54 -19.55
N ARG A 54 -9.06 0.48 -18.87
CA ARG A 54 -8.55 1.86 -18.92
C ARG A 54 -7.26 2.00 -18.12
N TRP A 55 -7.15 1.38 -16.95
CA TRP A 55 -5.94 1.35 -16.13
C TRP A 55 -4.80 0.61 -16.83
N LYS A 56 -5.07 -0.57 -17.39
CA LYS A 56 -4.08 -1.36 -18.14
C LYS A 56 -3.62 -0.65 -19.42
N ARG A 57 -4.52 0.10 -20.10
CA ARG A 57 -4.16 0.91 -21.27
C ARG A 57 -3.15 2.01 -20.98
N ILE A 58 -3.17 2.57 -19.78
CA ILE A 58 -2.21 3.60 -19.37
C ILE A 58 -0.99 3.02 -18.65
N GLY A 59 -0.87 1.69 -18.55
CA GLY A 59 0.23 0.99 -17.89
C GLY A 59 0.25 1.14 -16.37
N LEU A 60 -0.92 1.35 -15.73
CA LEU A 60 -0.99 1.58 -14.29
C LEU A 60 -0.57 0.34 -13.47
N ASP A 61 -0.84 -0.85 -14.00
CA ASP A 61 -0.41 -2.15 -13.49
C ASP A 61 1.11 -2.41 -13.65
N HIS A 62 1.79 -1.61 -14.46
CA HIS A 62 3.23 -1.64 -14.67
C HIS A 62 3.91 -0.34 -14.24
N ALA A 63 3.36 0.32 -13.21
CA ALA A 63 3.94 1.52 -12.63
C ALA A 63 5.37 1.28 -12.12
N ARG A 64 6.31 2.19 -12.45
CA ARG A 64 7.72 2.09 -12.05
C ARG A 64 8.18 3.37 -11.36
N ARG A 65 8.89 3.19 -10.26
CA ARG A 65 9.58 4.28 -9.55
C ARG A 65 10.87 4.65 -10.25
N ARG A 66 11.05 5.94 -10.55
CA ARG A 66 12.31 6.56 -10.95
C ARG A 66 12.74 7.57 -9.89
N LEU A 67 13.94 7.44 -9.36
CA LEU A 67 14.51 8.42 -8.43
C LEU A 67 14.70 9.77 -9.14
N VAL A 68 14.41 10.85 -8.43
CA VAL A 68 14.67 12.23 -8.88
C VAL A 68 15.77 12.85 -8.04
N GLU A 69 15.66 12.77 -6.72
CA GLU A 69 16.58 13.42 -5.78
C GLU A 69 16.55 12.71 -4.44
N ILE A 70 17.71 12.64 -3.78
CA ILE A 70 17.84 12.35 -2.35
C ILE A 70 18.53 13.56 -1.72
N SER A 71 17.91 14.12 -0.70
CA SER A 71 18.44 15.26 0.05
C SER A 71 18.04 15.18 1.52
N THR A 72 18.52 16.12 2.32
CA THR A 72 18.03 16.30 3.70
C THR A 72 17.11 17.52 3.76
N ASP A 73 16.18 17.54 4.71
CA ASP A 73 15.27 18.69 4.85
C ASP A 73 16.07 19.96 5.24
N PRO A 74 15.91 21.09 4.53
CA PRO A 74 16.64 22.32 4.85
C PRO A 74 16.35 22.89 6.24
N ALA A 75 15.17 22.61 6.80
CA ALA A 75 14.79 23.03 8.14
C ALA A 75 15.28 22.05 9.23
N ASP A 76 15.58 20.81 8.86
CA ASP A 76 16.01 19.76 9.78
C ASP A 76 16.85 18.70 9.04
N ALA A 77 18.18 18.81 9.18
CA ALA A 77 19.12 17.90 8.52
C ALA A 77 19.01 16.43 8.99
N SER A 78 18.26 16.14 10.05
CA SER A 78 17.99 14.76 10.49
C SER A 78 16.92 14.05 9.65
N VAL A 79 16.18 14.79 8.82
CA VAL A 79 15.13 14.26 7.97
C VAL A 79 15.69 13.93 6.59
N LEU A 80 15.60 12.67 6.18
CA LEU A 80 15.89 12.26 4.81
C LEU A 80 14.68 12.56 3.92
N VAL A 81 14.91 13.24 2.80
CA VAL A 81 13.91 13.57 1.80
C VAL A 81 14.23 12.83 0.50
N VAL A 82 13.33 11.95 0.09
CA VAL A 82 13.45 11.19 -1.15
C VAL A 82 12.36 11.65 -2.11
N ARG A 83 12.77 12.21 -3.24
CA ARG A 83 11.87 12.59 -4.33
C ARG A 83 11.99 11.59 -5.46
N SER A 84 10.85 11.09 -5.90
CA SER A 84 10.79 10.14 -7.01
C SER A 84 9.58 10.44 -7.90
N ARG A 85 9.52 9.75 -9.04
CA ARG A 85 8.36 9.77 -9.92
C ARG A 85 7.90 8.34 -10.16
N ILE A 86 6.60 8.11 -10.00
CA ILE A 86 5.92 6.91 -10.50
C ILE A 86 5.57 7.17 -11.97
N GLY A 87 6.29 6.54 -12.88
CA GLY A 87 5.99 6.55 -14.32
C GLY A 87 5.16 5.33 -14.71
N LEU A 88 4.29 5.49 -15.70
CA LEU A 88 3.44 4.40 -16.20
C LEU A 88 3.89 4.00 -17.60
N ASP A 89 3.94 2.69 -17.89
CA ASP A 89 4.46 2.21 -19.16
C ASP A 89 3.56 2.63 -20.32
N GLY A 90 4.17 3.12 -21.41
CA GLY A 90 3.44 3.61 -22.59
C GLY A 90 2.57 4.86 -22.37
N SER A 91 2.71 5.59 -21.25
CA SER A 91 1.90 6.76 -20.93
C SER A 91 2.72 7.94 -20.41
N ALA A 92 2.29 9.17 -20.73
CA ALA A 92 2.86 10.39 -20.14
C ALA A 92 2.34 10.64 -18.70
N LEU A 93 1.29 9.94 -18.29
CA LEU A 93 0.73 10.00 -16.94
C LEU A 93 1.71 9.42 -15.91
N GLY A 94 1.50 9.79 -14.66
CA GLY A 94 2.31 9.38 -13.53
C GLY A 94 2.04 10.24 -12.32
N ALA A 95 2.84 10.08 -11.27
CA ALA A 95 2.79 10.89 -10.07
C ALA A 95 4.18 11.24 -9.56
N ASP A 96 4.36 12.50 -9.14
CA ASP A 96 5.54 12.90 -8.40
C ASP A 96 5.34 12.56 -6.92
N VAL A 97 6.36 11.99 -6.30
CA VAL A 97 6.34 11.46 -4.93
C VAL A 97 7.41 12.15 -4.12
N THR A 98 7.07 12.57 -2.91
CA THR A 98 8.03 13.02 -1.90
C THR A 98 7.79 12.21 -0.62
N GLU A 99 8.80 11.48 -0.20
CA GLU A 99 8.83 10.73 1.05
C GLU A 99 9.82 11.42 1.99
N ARG A 100 9.38 11.74 3.21
CA ARG A 100 10.25 12.24 4.28
C ARG A 100 10.34 11.19 5.36
N PHE A 101 11.57 10.87 5.75
CA PHE A 101 11.86 9.87 6.76
C PHE A 101 12.54 10.53 7.96
N ARG A 102 12.03 10.25 9.15
CA ARG A 102 12.61 10.68 10.43
C ARG A 102 12.76 9.46 11.33
N GLY A 103 14.00 9.08 11.64
CA GLY A 103 14.28 7.95 12.52
C GLY A 103 14.59 8.36 13.95
N ASP A 104 14.30 7.48 14.88
CA ASP A 104 14.75 7.53 16.27
C ASP A 104 15.23 6.15 16.75
N ALA A 105 15.36 5.92 18.05
CA ALA A 105 15.85 4.65 18.58
C ALA A 105 14.90 3.45 18.35
N GLU A 106 13.62 3.69 18.06
CA GLU A 106 12.58 2.65 18.00
C GLU A 106 12.09 2.38 16.57
N GLY A 107 12.18 3.37 15.68
CA GLY A 107 11.64 3.21 14.34
C GLY A 107 11.91 4.39 13.42
N VAL A 108 11.08 4.47 12.38
CA VAL A 108 11.08 5.53 11.38
C VAL A 108 9.67 6.02 11.12
N ASP A 109 9.46 7.32 11.27
CA ASP A 109 8.28 8.03 10.78
C ASP A 109 8.45 8.32 9.29
N VAL A 110 7.36 8.13 8.54
CA VAL A 110 7.31 8.31 7.09
C VAL A 110 6.16 9.26 6.76
N ASP A 111 6.47 10.43 6.23
CA ASP A 111 5.49 11.33 5.63
C ASP A 111 5.56 11.22 4.10
N VAL A 112 4.46 10.78 3.49
CA VAL A 112 4.35 10.56 2.05
C VAL A 112 3.45 11.61 1.44
N THR A 113 3.90 12.21 0.35
CA THR A 113 3.10 13.06 -0.52
C THR A 113 3.13 12.50 -1.93
N VAL A 114 1.94 12.25 -2.50
CA VAL A 114 1.77 11.83 -3.89
C VAL A 114 1.03 12.92 -4.64
N THR A 115 1.58 13.35 -5.77
CA THR A 115 0.96 14.35 -6.67
C THR A 115 0.83 13.76 -8.07
N PRO A 116 -0.34 13.21 -8.43
CA PRO A 116 -0.62 12.78 -9.80
C PRO A 116 -0.45 13.92 -10.81
N SER A 117 -0.23 13.55 -12.07
CA SER A 117 -0.06 14.50 -13.18
C SER A 117 -1.24 15.46 -13.29
N THR A 118 -0.98 16.74 -13.52
CA THR A 118 -2.02 17.78 -13.62
C THR A 118 -2.98 17.58 -14.80
N PHE A 119 -2.55 16.82 -15.80
CA PHE A 119 -3.34 16.44 -16.99
C PHE A 119 -3.94 15.04 -16.88
N TRP A 120 -4.07 14.48 -15.66
CA TRP A 120 -4.77 13.22 -15.44
C TRP A 120 -6.25 13.34 -15.86
N PRO A 121 -6.81 12.40 -16.65
CA PRO A 121 -8.21 12.48 -17.09
C PRO A 121 -9.18 12.52 -15.90
N ALA A 122 -10.05 13.53 -15.86
CA ALA A 122 -10.97 13.74 -14.73
C ALA A 122 -11.94 12.56 -14.50
N ASP A 123 -12.23 11.79 -15.54
CA ASP A 123 -13.13 10.65 -15.54
C ASP A 123 -12.39 9.30 -15.34
N LEU A 124 -11.08 9.32 -15.05
CA LEU A 124 -10.28 8.13 -14.77
C LEU A 124 -9.87 8.11 -13.29
N PRO A 125 -10.59 7.40 -12.41
CA PRO A 125 -10.22 7.28 -11.02
C PRO A 125 -8.89 6.52 -10.86
N LEU A 126 -8.22 6.74 -9.73
CA LEU A 126 -7.13 5.88 -9.27
C LEU A 126 -7.72 4.71 -8.46
N PRO A 127 -7.19 3.48 -8.59
CA PRO A 127 -7.59 2.36 -7.73
C PRO A 127 -7.21 2.60 -6.26
N ARG A 128 -6.02 3.15 -6.02
CA ARG A 128 -5.42 3.36 -4.71
C ARG A 128 -4.44 4.53 -4.74
N ILE A 129 -4.26 5.18 -3.59
CA ILE A 129 -3.02 5.89 -3.24
C ILE A 129 -2.55 5.32 -1.91
N GLY A 130 -1.43 4.62 -1.92
CA GLY A 130 -0.89 3.95 -0.75
C GLY A 130 0.62 3.72 -0.82
N TRP A 131 1.11 2.95 0.14
CA TRP A 131 2.50 2.57 0.28
C TRP A 131 2.59 1.08 0.57
N THR A 132 3.34 0.34 -0.25
CA THR A 132 3.47 -1.11 -0.19
C THR A 132 4.92 -1.47 0.13
N PHE A 133 5.10 -2.54 0.89
CA PHE A 133 6.39 -3.18 1.14
C PHE A 133 6.18 -4.68 1.35
N ALA A 134 7.26 -5.43 1.28
CA ALA A 134 7.27 -6.87 1.48
C ALA A 134 8.28 -7.26 2.56
N LEU A 135 7.91 -8.25 3.37
CA LEU A 135 8.76 -8.87 4.38
C LEU A 135 9.12 -10.29 3.92
N PRO A 136 10.35 -10.78 4.17
CA PRO A 136 10.84 -12.08 3.69
C PRO A 136 10.29 -13.28 4.48
N SER A 137 9.31 -13.07 5.35
CA SER A 137 8.70 -14.12 6.16
C SER A 137 7.19 -13.91 6.27
N ALA A 138 6.48 -15.01 6.53
CA ALA A 138 5.07 -15.01 6.88
C ALA A 138 4.92 -14.86 8.41
N PRO A 139 4.15 -13.88 8.91
CA PRO A 139 3.77 -13.86 10.31
C PRO A 139 2.80 -15.01 10.60
N ASP A 140 2.92 -15.60 11.78
CA ASP A 140 1.91 -16.54 12.30
C ASP A 140 0.64 -15.79 12.72
N GLN A 141 0.79 -14.53 13.15
CA GLN A 141 -0.31 -13.72 13.65
C GLN A 141 -0.17 -12.26 13.19
N VAL A 142 -1.31 -11.69 12.80
CA VAL A 142 -1.49 -10.28 12.53
C VAL A 142 -2.50 -9.71 13.51
N GLU A 143 -2.07 -8.72 14.29
CA GLU A 143 -2.94 -7.95 15.17
C GLU A 143 -3.12 -6.55 14.60
N TYR A 144 -4.33 -6.00 14.69
CA TYR A 144 -4.58 -4.62 14.27
C TYR A 144 -5.68 -3.95 15.09
N GLU A 145 -5.58 -2.63 15.20
CA GLU A 145 -6.59 -1.76 15.79
C GLU A 145 -7.20 -0.90 14.69
N GLY A 146 -8.48 -1.14 14.37
CA GLY A 146 -9.15 -0.56 13.20
C GLY A 146 -10.55 -1.14 13.00
N PHE A 147 -11.14 -0.91 11.82
CA PHE A 147 -12.43 -1.50 11.46
C PHE A 147 -12.29 -2.98 11.08
N GLY A 148 -13.08 -3.84 11.71
CA GLY A 148 -13.07 -5.28 11.49
C GLY A 148 -14.34 -5.99 11.99
N PRO A 149 -14.36 -7.32 12.00
CA PRO A 149 -13.28 -8.22 11.58
C PRO A 149 -13.21 -8.43 10.06
N HIS A 150 -14.25 -8.01 9.32
CA HIS A 150 -14.35 -8.20 7.86
C HIS A 150 -13.67 -7.07 7.07
N GLU A 151 -13.54 -7.25 5.76
CA GLU A 151 -12.98 -6.21 4.90
C GLU A 151 -13.93 -5.01 4.79
N SER A 152 -13.36 -3.84 4.58
CA SER A 152 -14.12 -2.59 4.42
C SER A 152 -13.47 -1.69 3.38
N TYR A 153 -14.27 -1.16 2.47
CA TYR A 153 -13.88 -0.18 1.44
C TYR A 153 -14.72 1.10 1.63
N PRO A 154 -14.41 2.22 0.96
CA PRO A 154 -15.09 3.50 1.21
C PRO A 154 -16.63 3.45 1.16
N ASP A 155 -17.19 2.58 0.32
CA ASP A 155 -18.63 2.38 0.10
C ASP A 155 -19.18 1.04 0.63
N THR A 156 -18.38 0.30 1.40
CA THR A 156 -18.79 -0.95 2.07
C THR A 156 -18.38 -0.91 3.55
N GLY A 157 -18.33 -2.06 4.23
CA GLY A 157 -17.87 -2.13 5.62
C GLY A 157 -18.89 -1.71 6.68
N GLY A 158 -20.17 -1.50 6.33
CA GLY A 158 -21.21 -1.15 7.30
C GLY A 158 -21.47 -2.21 8.41
N GLY A 159 -20.95 -3.43 8.23
CA GLY A 159 -20.94 -4.49 9.24
C GLY A 159 -19.68 -4.52 10.13
N THR A 160 -18.72 -3.63 9.91
CA THR A 160 -17.48 -3.58 10.70
C THR A 160 -17.62 -2.66 11.90
N THR A 161 -16.89 -2.97 12.98
CA THR A 161 -16.75 -2.10 14.15
C THR A 161 -15.30 -1.75 14.38
N PHE A 162 -15.06 -0.57 14.96
CA PHE A 162 -13.72 -0.18 15.37
C PHE A 162 -13.36 -0.95 16.65
N GLY A 163 -12.20 -1.60 16.65
CA GLY A 163 -11.74 -2.40 17.78
C GLY A 163 -10.38 -3.01 17.54
N ARG A 164 -10.00 -3.93 18.42
CA ARG A 164 -8.77 -4.71 18.30
C ARG A 164 -9.10 -6.10 17.78
N TRP A 165 -8.36 -6.51 16.77
CA TRP A 165 -8.58 -7.75 16.03
C TRP A 165 -7.27 -8.51 15.92
N ALA A 166 -7.36 -9.83 15.89
CA ALA A 166 -6.25 -10.72 15.63
C ALA A 166 -6.67 -11.75 14.60
N SER A 167 -5.80 -12.07 13.65
CA SER A 167 -6.09 -12.95 12.53
C SER A 167 -4.80 -13.62 12.03
N SER A 168 -4.92 -14.78 11.36
CA SER A 168 -3.82 -15.34 10.57
C SER A 168 -3.70 -14.57 9.25
N LEU A 169 -2.55 -14.68 8.57
CA LEU A 169 -2.40 -14.07 7.24
C LEU A 169 -3.41 -14.63 6.22
N GLU A 170 -3.78 -15.90 6.38
CA GLU A 170 -4.78 -16.62 5.59
C GLU A 170 -6.18 -16.08 5.81
N ASP A 171 -6.59 -15.92 7.07
CA ASP A 171 -7.94 -15.45 7.43
C ASP A 171 -8.14 -13.95 7.14
N LEU A 172 -7.04 -13.23 6.89
CA LEU A 172 -7.11 -11.87 6.36
C LEU A 172 -7.60 -11.81 4.90
N GLN A 173 -7.52 -12.92 4.16
CA GLN A 173 -7.94 -12.97 2.76
C GLN A 173 -9.42 -13.34 2.64
N VAL A 174 -10.07 -12.83 1.59
CA VAL A 174 -11.37 -13.33 1.15
C VAL A 174 -11.16 -14.18 -0.11
N PRO A 175 -11.46 -15.49 -0.09
CA PRO A 175 -11.22 -16.39 -1.22
C PRO A 175 -12.32 -16.24 -2.27
N TYR A 176 -12.38 -15.07 -2.92
CA TYR A 176 -13.23 -14.88 -4.09
C TYR A 176 -12.80 -15.87 -5.18
N VAL A 177 -13.79 -16.55 -5.79
CA VAL A 177 -13.54 -17.58 -6.81
C VAL A 177 -12.65 -17.04 -7.93
N PHE A 178 -12.93 -15.83 -8.40
CA PHE A 178 -12.02 -15.07 -9.24
C PHE A 178 -11.17 -14.15 -8.35
N PRO A 179 -9.84 -14.38 -8.27
CA PRO A 179 -8.94 -13.54 -7.48
C PRO A 179 -9.01 -12.06 -7.87
N GLN A 180 -9.20 -11.22 -6.86
CA GLN A 180 -9.37 -9.78 -6.98
C GLN A 180 -8.97 -9.10 -5.68
N GLU A 181 -8.81 -7.78 -5.67
CA GLU A 181 -8.50 -7.04 -4.45
C GLU A 181 -9.48 -7.39 -3.32
N ASN A 182 -8.91 -7.74 -2.16
CA ASN A 182 -9.63 -8.11 -0.95
C ASN A 182 -8.77 -7.83 0.31
N GLY A 183 -9.40 -7.92 1.47
CA GLY A 183 -8.75 -7.96 2.78
C GLY A 183 -8.44 -6.59 3.39
N ASN A 184 -8.92 -5.48 2.81
CA ASN A 184 -8.64 -4.14 3.34
C ASN A 184 -9.32 -3.93 4.71
N ARG A 185 -8.53 -3.53 5.71
CA ARG A 185 -9.00 -3.11 7.05
C ARG A 185 -8.95 -1.59 7.13
N ALA A 186 -10.09 -0.93 6.98
CA ALA A 186 -10.15 0.53 6.99
C ALA A 186 -9.82 1.12 8.37
N GLY A 187 -9.30 2.35 8.38
CA GLY A 187 -9.08 3.13 9.59
C GLY A 187 -8.14 2.46 10.60
N THR A 188 -7.20 1.64 10.12
CA THR A 188 -6.22 0.96 10.97
C THR A 188 -5.25 1.99 11.51
N VAL A 189 -5.19 2.10 12.84
CA VAL A 189 -4.31 3.05 13.56
C VAL A 189 -3.07 2.37 14.12
N ARG A 190 -3.14 1.07 14.35
CA ARG A 190 -2.00 0.23 14.76
C ARG A 190 -2.10 -1.14 14.09
N ALA A 191 -0.97 -1.70 13.68
CA ALA A 191 -0.86 -3.10 13.32
C ALA A 191 0.44 -3.69 13.86
N ALA A 192 0.45 -4.99 14.14
CA ALA A 192 1.61 -5.75 14.55
C ALA A 192 1.62 -7.08 13.79
N LEU A 193 2.77 -7.42 13.21
CA LEU A 193 2.98 -8.68 12.49
C LEU A 193 4.10 -9.44 13.22
N GLY A 194 3.86 -10.69 13.57
CA GLY A 194 4.82 -11.52 14.30
C GLY A 194 4.58 -13.02 14.15
N ASP A 195 5.47 -13.82 14.73
CA ASP A 195 5.45 -15.29 14.70
C ASP A 195 4.84 -15.90 15.99
N GLY A 196 3.98 -15.13 16.67
CA GLY A 196 3.38 -15.49 17.96
C GLY A 196 4.37 -15.56 19.14
N ARG A 197 5.68 -15.44 18.90
CA ARG A 197 6.74 -15.40 19.94
C ARG A 197 7.38 -14.03 20.04
N ALA A 198 7.62 -13.39 18.89
CA ALA A 198 8.12 -12.05 18.78
C ALA A 198 7.29 -11.27 17.74
N THR A 199 6.98 -10.03 18.08
CA THR A 199 6.57 -9.08 17.04
C THR A 199 7.79 -8.85 16.15
N ALA A 200 7.60 -8.86 14.82
CA ALA A 200 8.66 -8.56 13.86
C ALA A 200 8.56 -7.10 13.36
N LEU A 201 7.32 -6.61 13.23
CA LEU A 201 7.02 -5.26 12.77
C LEU A 201 5.87 -4.68 13.59
N GLU A 202 6.05 -3.45 14.06
CA GLU A 202 4.97 -2.61 14.55
C GLU A 202 4.71 -1.44 13.59
N LEU A 203 3.44 -1.10 13.44
CA LEU A 203 2.97 -0.05 12.57
C LEU A 203 2.04 0.88 13.33
N TRP A 204 2.22 2.19 13.16
CA TRP A 204 1.30 3.21 13.66
C TRP A 204 0.89 4.16 12.56
N ALA A 205 -0.40 4.45 12.48
CA ALA A 205 -0.99 5.31 11.47
C ALA A 205 -2.05 6.19 12.16
N PRO A 206 -1.65 7.30 12.81
CA PRO A 206 -2.52 8.05 13.73
C PRO A 206 -3.80 8.58 13.06
N ASP A 207 -3.74 8.84 11.76
CA ASP A 207 -4.87 9.36 10.99
C ASP A 207 -5.80 8.25 10.45
N GLY A 208 -5.45 6.98 10.69
CA GLY A 208 -6.16 5.78 10.24
C GLY A 208 -5.98 5.51 8.75
N LEU A 209 -5.26 4.43 8.41
CA LEU A 209 -5.04 4.02 7.02
C LEU A 209 -5.77 2.71 6.71
N GLY A 210 -6.06 2.46 5.43
CA GLY A 210 -6.41 1.11 4.98
C GLY A 210 -5.21 0.18 5.14
N PHE A 211 -5.38 -0.96 5.80
CA PHE A 211 -4.32 -1.94 6.02
C PHE A 211 -4.66 -3.24 5.30
N VAL A 212 -3.70 -3.76 4.53
CA VAL A 212 -3.76 -5.06 3.88
C VAL A 212 -2.47 -5.80 4.18
N ALA A 213 -2.56 -7.08 4.54
CA ALA A 213 -1.43 -8.00 4.58
C ALA A 213 -1.82 -9.27 3.81
N ARG A 214 -0.96 -9.77 2.92
CA ARG A 214 -1.22 -10.96 2.07
C ARG A 214 0.05 -11.72 1.70
N PRO A 215 -0.03 -13.03 1.34
CA PRO A 215 1.16 -13.83 1.01
C PRO A 215 1.53 -13.83 -0.48
N TRP A 216 1.07 -12.83 -1.25
CA TRP A 216 1.36 -12.67 -2.67
C TRP A 216 1.29 -11.19 -3.09
N PRO A 217 2.03 -10.78 -4.14
CA PRO A 217 1.93 -9.42 -4.67
C PRO A 217 0.59 -9.15 -5.35
N THR A 218 0.24 -7.88 -5.50
CA THR A 218 -0.93 -7.43 -6.28
C THR A 218 -0.93 -7.99 -7.71
N ALA A 219 0.24 -8.10 -8.34
CA ALA A 219 0.37 -8.65 -9.69
C ALA A 219 -0.03 -10.13 -9.79
N GLU A 220 0.26 -10.94 -8.76
CA GLU A 220 -0.18 -12.34 -8.70
C GLU A 220 -1.71 -12.40 -8.58
N LEU A 221 -2.30 -11.55 -7.72
CA LEU A 221 -3.74 -11.47 -7.53
C LEU A 221 -4.49 -11.05 -8.81
N ASP A 222 -3.95 -10.11 -9.59
CA ASP A 222 -4.55 -9.67 -10.86
C ASP A 222 -4.39 -10.72 -11.99
N ALA A 223 -3.32 -11.52 -11.96
CA ALA A 223 -3.01 -12.46 -13.05
C ALA A 223 -3.80 -13.78 -13.00
N ARG A 224 -4.39 -14.15 -11.85
CA ARG A 224 -5.04 -15.46 -11.69
C ARG A 224 -6.52 -15.43 -11.98
N ALA A 225 -7.00 -16.48 -12.66
CA ALA A 225 -8.41 -16.65 -13.01
C ALA A 225 -9.21 -17.46 -11.97
N HIS A 226 -8.52 -18.14 -11.04
CA HIS A 226 -9.14 -18.88 -9.95
C HIS A 226 -8.24 -18.87 -8.71
N ASP A 227 -8.84 -18.89 -7.52
CA ASP A 227 -8.16 -18.86 -6.21
C ASP A 227 -7.13 -19.99 -6.04
N GLY A 228 -7.44 -21.21 -6.48
CA GLY A 228 -6.50 -22.34 -6.47
C GLY A 228 -5.26 -22.17 -7.35
N ALA A 229 -5.19 -21.13 -8.19
CA ALA A 229 -4.01 -20.82 -8.99
C ALA A 229 -3.02 -19.90 -8.27
N LEU A 230 -3.41 -19.26 -7.17
CA LEU A 230 -2.57 -18.31 -6.44
C LEU A 230 -1.33 -19.00 -5.90
N ARG A 231 -0.16 -18.40 -6.18
CA ARG A 231 1.13 -18.88 -5.71
C ARG A 231 1.73 -17.86 -4.75
N ARG A 232 2.04 -18.35 -3.55
CA ARG A 232 2.83 -17.60 -2.58
C ARG A 232 4.26 -17.48 -3.07
N ASP A 233 4.88 -16.32 -2.85
CA ASP A 233 6.28 -16.06 -3.22
C ASP A 233 7.24 -16.09 -2.02
N GLY A 234 6.75 -16.55 -0.86
CA GLY A 234 7.49 -16.61 0.39
C GLY A 234 7.54 -15.29 1.18
N ARG A 235 6.89 -14.23 0.67
CA ARG A 235 6.86 -12.92 1.33
C ARG A 235 5.50 -12.63 1.96
N THR A 236 5.51 -11.68 2.88
CA THR A 236 4.30 -10.98 3.32
C THR A 236 4.28 -9.59 2.71
N TRP A 237 3.31 -9.35 1.83
CA TRP A 237 3.07 -8.06 1.20
C TRP A 237 2.12 -7.25 2.07
N VAL A 238 2.57 -6.10 2.54
CA VAL A 238 1.79 -5.17 3.37
C VAL A 238 1.55 -3.89 2.58
N THR A 239 0.30 -3.44 2.54
CA THR A 239 -0.06 -2.15 1.93
C THR A 239 -0.82 -1.26 2.91
N LEU A 240 -0.42 0.00 2.96
CA LEU A 240 -1.07 1.08 3.69
C LEU A 240 -1.72 2.05 2.69
N SER A 241 -3.03 2.17 2.71
CA SER A 241 -3.77 3.00 1.76
C SER A 241 -4.31 4.24 2.45
N SER A 242 -3.89 5.43 2.00
CA SER A 242 -4.53 6.70 2.41
C SER A 242 -5.88 6.87 1.74
N ALA A 243 -5.95 6.46 0.47
CA ALA A 243 -7.17 6.57 -0.31
C ALA A 243 -7.38 5.32 -1.17
N LEU A 244 -8.64 4.92 -1.30
CA LEU A 244 -9.09 3.81 -2.14
C LEU A 244 -10.28 4.26 -2.99
N HIS A 245 -10.41 3.67 -4.17
CA HIS A 245 -11.66 3.73 -4.91
C HIS A 245 -12.71 2.84 -4.21
N GLY A 246 -13.96 3.31 -4.15
CA GLY A 246 -15.09 2.46 -3.78
C GLY A 246 -15.25 1.30 -4.75
N VAL A 247 -15.87 0.20 -4.31
CA VAL A 247 -16.04 -1.01 -5.13
C VAL A 247 -17.30 -0.97 -5.98
N GLY A 248 -18.33 -0.24 -5.57
CA GLY A 248 -19.59 -0.09 -6.30
C GLY A 248 -20.30 -1.42 -6.54
N SER A 249 -21.07 -1.48 -7.63
CA SER A 249 -21.77 -2.70 -8.08
C SER A 249 -21.85 -2.78 -9.62
N ALA A 250 -20.89 -2.15 -10.32
CA ALA A 250 -20.96 -1.93 -11.76
C ALA A 250 -20.92 -3.22 -12.60
N ALA A 251 -20.57 -4.38 -12.02
CA ALA A 251 -20.76 -5.68 -12.66
C ALA A 251 -22.21 -5.89 -13.12
N CYS A 252 -23.17 -5.50 -12.28
CA CYS A 252 -24.58 -5.43 -12.62
C CYS A 252 -25.28 -4.41 -11.71
N GLY A 253 -25.09 -3.13 -12.00
CA GLY A 253 -25.55 -2.06 -11.12
C GLY A 253 -24.83 -0.73 -11.35
N PRO A 254 -24.96 0.21 -10.42
CA PRO A 254 -24.25 1.48 -10.47
C PRO A 254 -22.75 1.36 -10.18
N GLU A 255 -21.99 2.28 -10.76
CA GLU A 255 -20.64 2.66 -10.31
C GLU A 255 -20.66 3.15 -8.85
N PRO A 256 -19.49 3.22 -8.18
CA PRO A 256 -19.40 3.87 -6.88
C PRO A 256 -20.01 5.28 -6.93
N LEU A 257 -20.77 5.66 -5.89
CA LEU A 257 -21.31 7.02 -5.80
C LEU A 257 -20.17 8.04 -5.85
N PRO A 258 -20.39 9.27 -6.37
CA PRO A 258 -19.32 10.25 -6.59
C PRO A 258 -18.40 10.51 -5.39
N ARG A 259 -18.93 10.45 -4.16
CA ARG A 259 -18.15 10.64 -2.92
C ARG A 259 -17.14 9.52 -2.62
N TYR A 260 -17.27 8.37 -3.28
CA TYR A 260 -16.40 7.20 -3.15
C TYR A 260 -15.48 7.02 -4.36
N VAL A 261 -15.55 7.95 -5.32
CA VAL A 261 -14.66 7.96 -6.49
C VAL A 261 -13.34 8.61 -6.09
N LEU A 262 -12.24 7.88 -6.25
CA LEU A 262 -10.90 8.40 -5.98
C LEU A 262 -10.38 9.11 -7.23
N SER A 263 -10.61 10.42 -7.32
CA SER A 263 -9.97 11.24 -8.35
C SER A 263 -8.45 11.29 -8.17
N ALA A 264 -7.72 11.44 -9.27
CA ALA A 264 -6.29 11.67 -9.22
C ALA A 264 -5.99 13.07 -8.67
N ARG A 265 -5.81 13.14 -7.36
CA ARG A 265 -5.52 14.37 -6.62
C ARG A 265 -4.24 14.22 -5.79
N ARG A 266 -3.68 15.35 -5.39
CA ARG A 266 -2.63 15.36 -4.37
C ARG A 266 -3.16 14.74 -3.08
N GLU A 267 -2.41 13.81 -2.53
CA GLU A 267 -2.73 13.11 -1.29
C GLU A 267 -1.48 13.09 -0.40
N SER A 268 -1.68 13.22 0.91
CA SER A 268 -0.59 13.19 1.89
C SER A 268 -1.01 12.39 3.09
N PHE A 269 -0.14 11.50 3.54
CA PHE A 269 -0.40 10.60 4.66
C PHE A 269 0.90 10.27 5.37
N ARG A 270 0.77 9.80 6.60
CA ARG A 270 1.91 9.46 7.45
C ARG A 270 1.66 8.17 8.19
N PHE A 271 2.75 7.48 8.46
CA PHE A 271 2.77 6.30 9.29
C PHE A 271 4.16 6.13 9.89
N ARG A 272 4.26 5.25 10.88
CA ARG A 272 5.51 4.88 11.53
C ARG A 272 5.70 3.39 11.43
N LEU A 273 6.92 2.99 11.13
CA LEU A 273 7.36 1.59 11.20
C LEU A 273 8.36 1.45 12.34
N GLY A 274 8.09 0.53 13.26
CA GLY A 274 8.97 0.22 14.39
C GLY A 274 9.60 -1.14 14.25
N ALA A 275 10.89 -1.22 14.56
CA ALA A 275 11.53 -2.49 14.81
C ALA A 275 11.00 -3.01 16.15
N ALA A 276 10.32 -4.15 16.14
CA ALA A 276 9.86 -4.73 17.39
C ALA A 276 11.05 -5.12 18.28
N ARG A 277 10.89 -4.91 19.59
CA ARG A 277 11.89 -5.26 20.60
C ARG A 277 11.84 -6.76 20.88
N PRO A 278 12.99 -7.40 21.16
CA PRO A 278 13.02 -8.79 21.61
C PRO A 278 12.28 -9.02 22.92
#